data_AF-A0A1V2PNM8-F1
#
_entry.id   AF-A0A1V2PNM8-F1
#
_cell.length_a   1.000
_cell.length_b   1.000
_cell.length_c   1.000
_cell.angle_alpha   90.00
_cell.angle_beta   90.00
_cell.angle_gamma   90.00
#
_symmetry.space_group_name_H-M   'P 1'
#
loop_
_entity.id
_entity.type
_entity.pdbx_description
1 polymer ?
#
loop_
_entity_poly.entity_id
_entity_poly.type
_entity_poly.pdbx_seq_one_letter_code
_entity_poly.pdbx_strand_id
1 'polypeptide(L)'
;MEIAYFWEREDAEAVAERLEGDVRRGRFHGEDDDEDHPWMVVLPAGADPRVVDEYDGWLEPVADEPAPAPPPLPTAPKRLKKG
;
A
#
# COMPACT_ATOMS: atom_id res chain seq x y z
N MET A 1 -4.86 1.28 -12.58
CA MET A 1 -3.56 1.08 -11.93
C MET A 1 -3.74 -0.11 -11.02
N GLU A 2 -2.73 -0.94 -10.91
CA GLU A 2 -2.73 -2.17 -10.11
C GLU A 2 -1.53 -2.08 -9.16
N ILE A 3 -1.61 -2.71 -7.98
CA ILE A 3 -0.47 -2.77 -7.06
C ILE A 3 -0.02 -4.21 -6.98
N ALA A 4 1.23 -4.47 -7.33
CA ALA A 4 1.88 -5.72 -6.99
C ALA A 4 2.66 -5.56 -5.69
N TYR A 5 2.71 -6.60 -4.87
CA TYR A 5 3.44 -6.62 -3.62
C TYR A 5 4.51 -7.71 -3.66
N PHE A 6 5.66 -7.44 -3.06
CA PHE A 6 6.81 -8.33 -3.03
C PHE A 6 7.51 -8.28 -1.67
N TRP A 7 8.02 -9.41 -1.20
CA TRP A 7 8.83 -9.45 0.02
C TRP A 7 10.26 -9.00 -0.24
N GLU A 8 10.83 -9.38 -1.39
CA GLU A 8 12.18 -9.00 -1.76
C GLU A 8 12.18 -7.71 -2.59
N ARG A 9 13.15 -6.84 -2.29
CA ARG A 9 13.33 -5.58 -3.01
C ARG A 9 13.74 -5.82 -4.47
N GLU A 10 14.60 -6.81 -4.68
CA GLU A 10 15.15 -7.16 -6.00
C GLU A 10 14.04 -7.59 -6.96
N ASP A 11 13.06 -8.37 -6.46
CA ASP A 11 11.87 -8.78 -7.20
C ASP A 11 10.98 -7.58 -7.55
N ALA A 12 10.74 -6.69 -6.59
CA ALA A 12 9.98 -5.47 -6.83
C ALA A 12 10.62 -4.57 -7.90
N GLU A 13 11.95 -4.39 -7.86
CA GLU A 13 12.71 -3.62 -8.84
C GLU A 13 12.65 -4.30 -10.23
N ALA A 14 12.83 -5.62 -10.31
CA ALA A 14 12.77 -6.37 -11.56
C ALA A 14 11.40 -6.27 -12.26
N VAL A 15 10.31 -6.39 -11.49
CA VAL A 15 8.95 -6.24 -12.01
C VAL A 15 8.67 -4.81 -12.44
N ALA A 16 9.11 -3.82 -11.66
CA ALA A 16 8.97 -2.40 -12.02
C ALA A 16 9.69 -2.05 -13.33
N GLU A 17 10.92 -2.54 -13.53
CA GLU A 17 11.66 -2.35 -14.78
C GLU A 17 10.98 -3.03 -15.97
N ARG A 18 10.36 -4.19 -15.75
CA ARG A 18 9.78 -5.01 -16.84
C ARG A 18 8.38 -4.60 -17.24
N LEU A 19 7.59 -4.08 -16.30
CA LEU A 19 6.21 -3.66 -16.49
C LEU A 19 6.03 -2.13 -16.45
N GLU A 20 7.12 -1.38 -16.45
CA GLU A 20 7.13 0.10 -16.38
C GLU A 20 6.39 0.62 -15.14
N GLY A 21 6.60 -0.04 -14.00
CA GLY A 21 6.01 0.27 -12.70
C GLY A 21 6.85 1.20 -11.82
N ASP A 22 6.25 1.68 -10.74
CA ASP A 22 6.92 2.50 -9.73
C ASP A 22 6.98 1.77 -8.38
N VAL A 23 8.19 1.52 -7.87
CA VAL A 23 8.40 0.87 -6.56
C VAL A 23 8.15 1.87 -5.44
N ARG A 24 7.25 1.54 -4.52
CA ARG A 24 6.86 2.33 -3.36
C ARG A 24 6.97 1.51 -2.07
N ARG A 25 7.53 2.12 -1.03
CA ARG A 25 7.52 1.57 0.34
C ARG A 25 6.41 2.23 1.15
N GLY A 26 5.58 1.43 1.81
CA GLY A 26 4.52 1.94 2.70
C GLY A 26 5.14 2.76 3.82
N ARG A 27 4.76 4.03 3.94
CA ARG A 27 5.28 4.95 4.96
C ARG A 27 4.37 4.91 6.19
N PHE A 28 4.19 3.74 6.80
CA PHE A 28 3.52 3.68 8.11
C PHE A 28 4.56 3.79 9.22
N HIS A 29 4.34 4.79 10.08
CA HIS A 29 5.26 5.26 11.10
C HIS A 29 4.94 4.51 12.40
N GLY A 30 5.65 3.41 12.65
CA GLY A 30 5.71 2.75 13.95
C GLY A 30 7.19 2.48 14.24
N GLU A 31 7.72 3.09 15.29
CA GLU A 31 9.06 2.77 15.80
C GLU A 31 9.11 1.24 16.01
N ASP A 32 9.90 0.52 15.21
CA ASP A 32 10.18 -0.94 15.23
C ASP A 32 9.53 -1.84 14.13
N ASP A 33 8.72 -1.34 13.19
CA ASP A 33 8.10 -2.16 12.10
C ASP A 33 8.75 -1.93 10.70
N ASP A 34 9.94 -1.32 10.66
CA ASP A 34 10.63 -0.99 9.41
C ASP A 34 11.21 -2.22 8.65
N GLU A 35 11.13 -3.43 9.21
CA GLU A 35 11.79 -4.63 8.66
C GLU A 35 10.84 -5.69 8.05
N ASP A 36 9.52 -5.59 8.24
CA ASP A 36 8.55 -6.63 7.80
C ASP A 36 7.47 -6.11 6.82
N HIS A 37 7.71 -4.94 6.18
CA HIS A 37 6.77 -4.41 5.20
C HIS A 37 7.12 -4.83 3.77
N PRO A 38 6.19 -5.50 3.04
CA PRO A 38 6.40 -5.82 1.63
C PRO A 38 6.53 -4.55 0.78
N TRP A 39 7.37 -4.64 -0.25
CA TRP A 39 7.54 -3.64 -1.29
C TRP A 39 6.30 -3.60 -2.17
N MET A 40 5.78 -2.40 -2.45
CA MET A 40 4.68 -2.21 -3.37
C MET A 40 5.21 -1.74 -4.72
N VAL A 41 4.64 -2.21 -5.82
CA VAL A 41 4.94 -1.77 -7.17
C VAL A 41 3.65 -1.31 -7.81
N VAL A 42 3.56 -0.02 -8.12
CA VAL A 42 2.41 0.56 -8.80
C VAL A 42 2.57 0.31 -10.29
N LEU A 43 1.68 -0.52 -10.84
CA LEU A 43 1.68 -0.95 -12.22
C LEU A 43 0.59 -0.22 -13.03
N PRO A 44 0.83 0.01 -14.34
CA PRO A 44 -0.22 0.47 -15.25
C PRO A 44 -1.37 -0.56 -15.31
N ALA A 45 -2.55 -0.11 -15.72
CA ALA A 45 -3.70 -1.01 -15.84
C ALA A 45 -3.50 -2.03 -16.98
N GLY A 46 -3.79 -3.30 -16.72
CA GLY A 46 -3.58 -4.38 -17.67
C GLY A 46 -2.15 -4.94 -17.64
N ALA A 47 -1.47 -4.80 -16.50
CA ALA A 47 -0.16 -5.40 -16.29
C ALA A 47 -0.26 -6.92 -16.41
N ASP A 48 0.79 -7.57 -16.96
CA ASP A 48 0.76 -9.02 -17.14
C ASP A 48 0.96 -9.72 -15.77
N PRO A 49 -0.05 -10.43 -15.25
CA PRO A 49 0.02 -11.03 -13.91
C PRO A 49 1.03 -12.18 -13.84
N ARG A 50 1.47 -12.74 -14.98
CA ARG A 50 2.46 -13.83 -14.99
C ARG A 50 3.83 -13.34 -14.59
N VAL A 51 4.15 -12.08 -14.89
CA VAL A 51 5.42 -11.49 -14.45
C VAL A 51 5.41 -11.38 -12.94
N VAL A 52 4.30 -10.96 -12.33
CA VAL A 52 4.19 -10.89 -10.86
C VAL A 52 4.30 -12.27 -10.20
N ASP A 53 3.66 -13.28 -10.77
CA ASP A 53 3.71 -14.68 -10.30
C ASP A 53 5.12 -15.31 -10.41
N GLU A 54 5.91 -14.96 -11.44
CA GLU A 54 7.29 -15.43 -11.62
C GLU A 54 8.23 -15.00 -10.47
N TYR A 55 7.93 -13.86 -9.85
CA TYR A 55 8.71 -13.26 -8.76
C TYR A 55 8.04 -13.42 -7.39
N ASP A 56 7.20 -14.46 -7.22
CA ASP A 56 6.46 -14.77 -5.97
C ASP A 56 5.63 -13.58 -5.43
N GLY A 57 5.25 -12.66 -6.31
CA GLY A 57 4.47 -11.49 -5.98
C GLY A 57 2.97 -11.77 -6.04
N TRP A 58 2.19 -10.88 -5.43
CA TRP A 58 0.74 -10.88 -5.59
C TRP A 58 0.25 -9.55 -6.17
N LEU A 59 -0.58 -9.63 -7.19
CA LEU A 59 -1.22 -8.48 -7.84
C LEU A 59 -2.56 -8.21 -7.17
N GLU A 60 -2.71 -7.05 -6.54
CA GLU A 60 -4.00 -6.53 -6.12
C GLU A 60 -4.50 -5.46 -7.10
N PRO A 61 -5.79 -5.53 -7.50
CA PRO A 61 -6.42 -4.39 -8.14
C PRO A 61 -6.40 -3.23 -7.14
N VAL A 62 -5.95 -2.05 -7.57
CA VAL A 62 -6.09 -0.83 -6.75
C VAL A 62 -7.59 -0.57 -6.59
N ALA A 63 -8.17 -1.09 -5.52
CA ALA A 63 -9.29 -0.44 -4.88
C ALA A 63 -8.69 0.85 -4.31
N ASP A 64 -8.77 1.93 -5.08
CA ASP A 64 -8.65 3.29 -4.56
C ASP A 64 -9.85 3.46 -3.61
N GLU A 65 -9.81 2.80 -2.46
CA GLU A 65 -10.66 3.13 -1.33
C GLU A 65 -9.94 4.29 -0.66
N PRO A 66 -10.31 5.55 -0.96
CA PRO A 66 -9.78 6.67 -0.22
C PRO A 66 -10.03 6.37 1.25
N ALA A 67 -8.95 6.37 2.06
CA ALA A 67 -9.05 6.19 3.49
C ALA A 67 -10.19 7.11 3.99
N PRO A 68 -11.25 6.56 4.61
CA PRO A 68 -12.43 7.35 4.94
C PRO A 68 -11.99 8.55 5.76
N ALA A 69 -12.45 9.74 5.36
CA ALA A 69 -12.08 10.98 6.02
C ALA A 69 -12.33 10.84 7.53
N PRO A 70 -11.36 11.20 8.39
CA PRO A 70 -11.52 11.04 9.83
C PRO A 70 -12.78 11.80 10.27
N PRO A 71 -13.59 11.22 11.17
CA PRO A 71 -14.78 11.88 11.66
C PRO A 71 -14.40 13.23 12.29
N PRO A 72 -15.23 14.27 12.13
CA PRO A 72 -14.95 15.58 12.69
C PRO A 72 -14.80 15.48 14.22
N LEU A 73 -13.74 16.08 14.74
CA LEU A 73 -13.54 16.18 16.18
C LEU A 73 -14.68 16.98 16.82
N PRO A 74 -15.13 16.60 18.03
CA PRO A 74 -16.11 17.40 18.76
C PRO A 74 -15.53 18.79 19.07
N THR A 75 -16.19 19.83 18.57
CA THR A 75 -15.78 21.23 18.73
C THR A 75 -16.15 21.83 20.09
N ALA A 76 -16.87 21.09 20.93
CA ALA A 76 -17.30 21.53 22.25
C ALA A 76 -16.96 20.50 23.33
N PRO A 77 -16.49 20.95 24.51
CA PRO A 77 -16.26 20.05 25.63
C PRO A 77 -17.58 19.41 26.07
N LYS A 78 -17.59 18.08 26.20
CA LYS A 78 -18.72 17.34 26.80
C LYS A 78 -18.85 17.76 28.27
N ARG A 79 -19.81 18.65 28.57
CA ARG A 79 -20.24 18.92 29.94
C ARG A 79 -20.99 17.69 30.45
N LEU A 80 -20.30 16.82 31.19
CA LEU A 80 -20.97 15.81 32.02
C LEU A 80 -21.85 16.57 33.03
N LYS A 81 -23.16 16.46 32.89
CA LYS A 81 -24.10 16.98 33.88
C LYS A 81 -23.98 16.09 35.11
N LYS A 82 -23.42 16.62 36.21
CA LYS A 82 -23.51 15.97 37.53
C LYS A 82 -25.00 15.91 37.90
N GLY A 83 -25.49 14.69 38.10
CA GLY A 83 -26.74 14.42 38.80
C GLY A 83 -26.62 14.72 40.29
#